data_AF-A0A537ZNE1-F1
#
_entry.id   AF-A0A537ZNE1-F1
#
_cell.length_a   1.000
_cell.length_b   1.000
_cell.length_c   1.000
_cell.angle_alpha   90.00
_cell.angle_beta   90.00
_cell.angle_gamma   90.00
#
_symmetry.space_group_name_H-M   'P 1'
#
loop_
_entity.id
_entity.type
_entity.pdbx_description
1 polymer ?
#
loop_
_entity_poly.entity_id
_entity_poly.type
_entity_poly.pdbx_seq_one_letter_code
_entity_poly.pdbx_strand_id
1 'polypeptide(L)'
;DKADEIYARIPDFGGFLVKANSEGQPGPQDYHRTHADGANVLADAVRPHGGVVMYRAFVYDADVDPDRVKRAYKEFVPLDGRFRDNVFVQVKNGPLDFQPREPFHPLFGALPGTPIMAELQVTQEYLGQSTHLVYLAPMWKEFLDADTYARGPGSTAAKVVDGTLEGHRQTGMAGVANTGSDTNWTGHDFAQANWYAYGRLAWDPSLTAEGIADEWIRMTWSSAPEVVAAIRDIMLRSREAFVDYTMPLGLHHLIGGDHYAPMPENTDPRRADWSATYYHRADASGIGFDRTRAGSDAVSQYRSPLREQWADPATVPERLLLWFHHVSWDRTMRSGRTLWDELVWHYTRGAGEARAFEERWTALRGRVDTERHQAVLAKLHRQAAEAAQWRDKIVGYFRARREGPAASPAAP
;
A
#
# COMPACT_ATOMS: atom_id res chain seq x y z
N ASP A 1 -4.42 -17.65 33.28
CA ASP A 1 -4.36 -16.49 34.20
C ASP A 1 -4.77 -15.17 33.56
N LYS A 2 -3.90 -14.48 32.79
CA LYS A 2 -4.24 -13.14 32.27
C LYS A 2 -5.42 -13.15 31.29
N ALA A 3 -5.50 -14.17 30.42
CA ALA A 3 -6.65 -14.35 29.54
C ALA A 3 -7.95 -14.51 30.36
N ASP A 4 -7.95 -15.37 31.38
CA ASP A 4 -9.13 -15.61 32.24
C ASP A 4 -9.61 -14.32 32.93
N GLU A 5 -8.68 -13.46 33.37
CA GLU A 5 -9.04 -12.15 33.94
C GLU A 5 -9.73 -11.25 32.92
N ILE A 6 -9.27 -11.24 31.67
CA ILE A 6 -9.89 -10.44 30.60
C ILE A 6 -11.30 -10.96 30.30
N TYR A 7 -11.46 -12.28 30.12
CA TYR A 7 -12.76 -12.88 29.82
C TYR A 7 -13.75 -12.81 30.99
N ALA A 8 -13.27 -12.79 32.23
CA ALA A 8 -14.13 -12.50 33.39
C ALA A 8 -14.75 -11.09 33.32
N ARG A 9 -14.07 -10.14 32.68
CA ARG A 9 -14.57 -8.76 32.50
C ARG A 9 -15.31 -8.56 31.18
N ILE A 10 -14.89 -9.24 30.13
CA ILE A 10 -15.40 -9.12 28.76
C ILE A 10 -15.62 -10.56 28.22
N PRO A 11 -16.75 -11.19 28.53
CA PRO A 11 -16.97 -12.61 28.22
C PRO A 11 -16.91 -12.98 26.73
N ASP A 12 -17.13 -12.01 25.84
CA ASP A 12 -17.10 -12.14 24.39
C ASP A 12 -15.87 -11.44 23.76
N PHE A 13 -14.81 -11.24 24.54
CA PHE A 13 -13.56 -10.65 24.05
C PHE A 13 -13.03 -11.41 22.84
N GLY A 14 -12.78 -10.72 21.73
CA GLY A 14 -12.40 -11.38 20.47
C GLY A 14 -11.01 -12.02 20.49
N GLY A 15 -10.06 -11.45 21.22
CA GLY A 15 -8.68 -11.94 21.30
C GLY A 15 -7.62 -10.86 21.10
N PHE A 16 -6.44 -11.25 20.61
CA PHE A 16 -5.27 -10.37 20.59
C PHE A 16 -4.80 -10.01 19.19
N LEU A 17 -4.36 -8.76 19.02
CA LEU A 17 -3.53 -8.31 17.90
C LEU A 17 -2.08 -8.20 18.38
N VAL A 18 -1.14 -8.75 17.60
CA VAL A 18 0.27 -8.85 18.01
C VAL A 18 1.18 -8.27 16.92
N LYS A 19 1.98 -7.26 17.29
CA LYS A 19 3.18 -6.82 16.58
C LYS A 19 4.38 -7.24 17.42
N ALA A 20 5.25 -8.09 16.88
CA ALA A 20 6.38 -8.65 17.62
C ALA A 20 7.62 -8.75 16.71
N ASN A 21 8.82 -8.56 17.29
CA ASN A 21 10.11 -8.51 16.59
C ASN A 21 10.10 -7.58 15.36
N SER A 22 9.49 -6.41 15.50
CA SER A 22 9.36 -5.43 14.41
C SER A 22 9.43 -4.02 14.98
N GLU A 23 10.29 -3.17 14.41
CA GLU A 23 10.49 -1.77 14.83
C GLU A 23 10.80 -1.60 16.32
N GLY A 24 11.67 -2.47 16.85
CA GLY A 24 12.07 -2.45 18.26
C GLY A 24 11.03 -3.02 19.23
N GLN A 25 9.90 -3.54 18.73
CA GLN A 25 8.94 -4.26 19.57
C GLN A 25 9.50 -5.64 19.96
N PRO A 26 9.34 -6.05 21.23
CA PRO A 26 9.82 -7.34 21.71
C PRO A 26 9.10 -8.50 21.02
N GLY A 27 9.68 -9.69 21.06
CA GLY A 27 9.00 -10.86 20.54
C GLY A 27 9.76 -12.18 20.72
N PRO A 28 9.20 -13.29 20.23
CA PRO A 28 9.76 -14.63 20.44
C PRO A 28 11.21 -14.80 19.98
N GLN A 29 11.67 -14.07 18.96
CA GLN A 29 13.04 -14.22 18.45
C GLN A 29 14.10 -13.75 19.45
N ASP A 30 13.75 -12.83 20.36
CA ASP A 30 14.63 -12.39 21.46
C ASP A 30 14.97 -13.55 22.42
N TYR A 31 14.16 -14.61 22.38
CA TYR A 31 14.29 -15.83 23.18
C TYR A 31 14.63 -17.07 22.34
N HIS A 32 15.12 -16.88 21.10
CA HIS A 32 15.43 -17.96 20.16
C HIS A 32 14.21 -18.87 19.89
N ARG A 33 13.04 -18.25 19.71
CA ARG A 33 11.78 -18.92 19.34
C ARG A 33 11.25 -18.36 18.03
N THR A 34 10.45 -19.17 17.35
CA THR A 34 9.82 -18.78 16.09
C THR A 34 8.55 -17.95 16.34
N HIS A 35 8.05 -17.26 15.30
CA HIS A 35 6.75 -16.60 15.38
C HIS A 35 5.61 -17.57 15.70
N ALA A 36 5.66 -18.80 15.18
CA ALA A 36 4.68 -19.83 15.51
C ALA A 36 4.72 -20.19 16.99
N ASP A 37 5.90 -20.33 17.60
CA ASP A 37 6.01 -20.61 19.03
C ASP A 37 5.40 -19.47 19.88
N GLY A 38 5.70 -18.21 19.54
CA GLY A 38 5.15 -17.04 20.23
C GLY A 38 3.64 -16.90 20.06
N ALA A 39 3.14 -17.06 18.84
CA ALA A 39 1.71 -16.98 18.54
C ALA A 39 0.93 -18.10 19.24
N ASN A 40 1.45 -19.33 19.24
CA ASN A 40 0.78 -20.50 19.79
C ASN A 40 0.62 -20.42 21.31
N VAL A 41 1.57 -19.80 22.04
CA VAL A 41 1.42 -19.55 23.48
C VAL A 41 0.21 -18.66 23.76
N LEU A 42 0.03 -17.59 22.99
CA LEU A 42 -1.12 -16.69 23.14
C LEU A 42 -2.42 -17.36 22.69
N ALA A 43 -2.36 -18.12 21.60
CA ALA A 43 -3.48 -18.84 21.04
C ALA A 43 -4.03 -19.88 22.02
N ASP A 44 -3.14 -20.66 22.66
CA ASP A 44 -3.50 -21.65 23.68
C ASP A 44 -4.14 -20.98 24.91
N ALA A 45 -3.73 -19.76 25.27
CA ALA A 45 -4.29 -19.02 26.41
C ALA A 45 -5.71 -18.50 26.17
N VAL A 46 -6.06 -18.12 24.93
CA VAL A 46 -7.40 -17.60 24.61
C VAL A 46 -8.36 -18.67 24.09
N ARG A 47 -7.83 -19.83 23.67
CA ARG A 47 -8.62 -20.94 23.11
C ARG A 47 -9.76 -21.43 24.00
N PRO A 48 -9.63 -21.59 25.34
CA PRO A 48 -10.73 -22.02 26.19
C PRO A 48 -11.94 -21.08 26.17
N HIS A 49 -11.73 -19.83 25.74
CA HIS A 49 -12.74 -18.78 25.68
C HIS A 49 -13.22 -18.50 24.24
N GLY A 50 -12.74 -19.24 23.25
CA GLY A 50 -13.09 -19.06 21.84
C GLY A 50 -12.39 -17.88 21.14
N GLY A 51 -11.40 -17.27 21.79
CA GLY A 51 -10.66 -16.14 21.23
C GLY A 51 -9.66 -16.52 20.14
N VAL A 52 -9.21 -15.50 19.41
CA VAL A 52 -8.26 -15.63 18.31
C VAL A 52 -7.00 -14.78 18.51
N VAL A 53 -5.95 -15.08 17.74
CA VAL A 53 -4.73 -14.26 17.71
C VAL A 53 -4.47 -13.80 16.28
N MET A 54 -4.51 -12.48 16.07
CA MET A 54 -4.10 -11.82 14.84
C MET A 54 -2.61 -11.49 14.96
N TYR A 55 -1.75 -12.31 14.38
CA TYR A 55 -0.30 -12.18 14.46
C TYR A 55 0.24 -11.49 13.20
N ARG A 56 0.74 -10.26 13.33
CA ARG A 56 1.17 -9.46 12.18
C ARG A 56 2.45 -10.01 11.55
N ALA A 57 2.44 -10.17 10.23
CA ALA A 57 3.58 -10.55 9.42
C ALA A 57 4.43 -9.35 8.96
N PHE A 58 4.18 -8.15 9.50
CA PHE A 58 4.98 -6.95 9.23
C PHE A 58 6.30 -7.02 10.02
N VAL A 59 7.19 -7.91 9.60
CA VAL A 59 8.53 -8.15 10.14
C VAL A 59 9.56 -8.04 9.03
N TYR A 60 10.75 -7.56 9.36
CA TYR A 60 11.81 -7.31 8.39
C TYR A 60 13.18 -7.18 9.06
N ASP A 61 13.58 -8.19 9.81
CA ASP A 61 14.94 -8.27 10.31
C ASP A 61 15.96 -8.24 9.15
N ALA A 62 16.93 -7.33 9.23
CA ALA A 62 17.93 -7.12 8.20
C ALA A 62 18.82 -8.35 7.99
N ASP A 63 18.96 -9.19 9.01
CA ASP A 63 19.79 -10.40 8.95
C ASP A 63 19.14 -11.54 8.13
N VAL A 64 17.83 -11.45 7.85
CA VAL A 64 17.08 -12.48 7.07
C VAL A 64 17.35 -12.37 5.55
N ASP A 65 17.43 -11.15 5.03
CA ASP A 65 17.72 -10.88 3.63
C ASP A 65 18.14 -9.41 3.42
N PRO A 66 19.10 -9.12 2.52
CA PRO A 66 19.44 -7.74 2.19
C PRO A 66 18.28 -6.92 1.61
N ASP A 67 17.30 -7.53 0.93
CA ASP A 67 16.10 -6.86 0.40
C ASP A 67 14.91 -6.96 1.37
N ARG A 68 14.46 -5.80 1.88
CA ARG A 68 13.36 -5.71 2.87
C ARG A 68 12.11 -6.46 2.43
N VAL A 69 11.75 -6.37 1.16
CA VAL A 69 10.47 -6.92 0.64
C VAL A 69 10.43 -8.46 0.65
N LYS A 70 11.58 -9.13 0.87
CA LYS A 70 11.66 -10.60 0.89
C LYS A 70 11.46 -11.21 2.27
N ARG A 71 11.61 -10.42 3.33
CA ARG A 71 11.87 -10.93 4.69
C ARG A 71 10.65 -11.58 5.30
N ALA A 72 9.50 -10.91 5.32
CA ALA A 72 8.24 -11.49 5.81
C ALA A 72 7.93 -12.84 5.13
N TYR A 73 8.12 -12.94 3.82
CA TYR A 73 7.95 -14.21 3.11
C TYR A 73 8.92 -15.29 3.63
N LYS A 74 10.21 -14.97 3.75
CA LYS A 74 11.22 -15.91 4.24
C LYS A 74 10.99 -16.35 5.69
N GLU A 75 10.44 -15.48 6.52
CA GLU A 75 10.18 -15.78 7.93
C GLU A 75 8.93 -16.63 8.13
N PHE A 76 7.87 -16.39 7.35
CA PHE A 76 6.57 -17.04 7.56
C PHE A 76 6.34 -18.30 6.73
N VAL A 77 6.87 -18.39 5.50
CA VAL A 77 6.67 -19.58 4.64
C VAL A 77 7.19 -20.87 5.29
N PRO A 78 8.36 -20.91 5.94
CA PRO A 78 8.81 -22.10 6.68
C PRO A 78 7.95 -22.47 7.89
N LEU A 79 7.03 -21.61 8.30
CA LEU A 79 6.15 -21.79 9.46
C LEU A 79 4.72 -22.21 9.07
N ASP A 80 4.44 -22.37 7.77
CA ASP A 80 3.12 -22.78 7.32
C ASP A 80 2.67 -24.10 7.98
N GLY A 81 1.43 -24.14 8.47
CA GLY A 81 0.84 -25.27 9.18
C GLY A 81 1.36 -25.49 10.60
N ARG A 82 2.25 -24.63 11.13
CA ARG A 82 2.76 -24.70 12.51
C ARG A 82 1.98 -23.82 13.49
N PHE A 83 1.12 -22.95 13.00
CA PHE A 83 0.26 -22.11 13.83
C PHE A 83 -0.98 -22.89 14.33
N ARG A 84 -1.51 -22.53 15.51
CA ARG A 84 -2.81 -23.06 15.97
C ARG A 84 -3.93 -22.63 15.02
N ASP A 85 -5.04 -23.36 15.07
CA ASP A 85 -6.24 -23.11 14.26
C ASP A 85 -6.92 -21.77 14.53
N ASN A 86 -6.75 -21.21 15.74
CA ASN A 86 -7.24 -19.88 16.12
C ASN A 86 -6.18 -18.76 15.96
N VAL A 87 -5.15 -18.97 15.15
CA VAL A 87 -4.18 -17.93 14.75
C VAL A 87 -4.40 -17.52 13.30
N PHE A 88 -4.40 -16.21 13.08
CA PHE A 88 -4.37 -15.60 11.76
C PHE A 88 -3.03 -14.91 11.55
N VAL A 89 -2.37 -15.21 10.43
CA VAL A 89 -1.23 -14.42 10.00
C VAL A 89 -1.76 -13.17 9.30
N GLN A 90 -1.61 -12.02 9.94
CA GLN A 90 -2.13 -10.73 9.44
C GLN A 90 -1.08 -10.07 8.53
N VAL A 91 -1.39 -9.92 7.24
CA VAL A 91 -0.44 -9.54 6.17
C VAL A 91 -0.90 -8.26 5.48
N LYS A 92 -0.02 -7.26 5.37
CA LYS A 92 -0.29 -6.04 4.59
C LYS A 92 -0.54 -6.37 3.12
N ASN A 93 -1.32 -5.55 2.41
CA ASN A 93 -1.62 -5.77 0.99
C ASN A 93 -0.37 -5.83 0.08
N GLY A 94 0.73 -5.19 0.47
CA GLY A 94 2.02 -5.25 -0.22
C GLY A 94 3.16 -5.66 0.73
N PRO A 95 4.33 -6.05 0.19
CA PRO A 95 5.45 -6.58 0.98
C PRO A 95 6.29 -5.51 1.68
N LEU A 96 5.99 -4.22 1.47
CA LEU A 96 6.71 -3.13 2.10
C LEU A 96 5.85 -2.48 3.19
N ASP A 97 5.22 -1.34 2.90
CA ASP A 97 4.63 -0.49 3.92
C ASP A 97 3.63 0.51 3.34
N PHE A 98 2.49 -0.01 2.86
CA PHE A 98 1.34 0.78 2.43
C PHE A 98 1.64 1.92 1.45
N GLN A 99 2.65 1.74 0.59
CA GLN A 99 2.99 2.74 -0.42
C GLN A 99 1.81 2.90 -1.41
N PRO A 100 1.66 4.07 -2.07
CA PRO A 100 0.59 4.35 -3.03
C PRO A 100 0.36 3.28 -4.11
N ARG A 101 1.43 2.57 -4.47
CA ARG A 101 1.34 1.32 -5.21
C ARG A 101 2.46 0.37 -4.79
N GLU A 102 2.08 -0.87 -4.52
CA GLU A 102 2.98 -2.00 -4.33
C GLU A 102 2.44 -3.19 -5.14
N PRO A 103 3.27 -4.14 -5.58
CA PRO A 103 2.75 -5.46 -5.93
C PRO A 103 2.08 -6.10 -4.71
N PHE A 104 1.17 -7.05 -4.92
CA PHE A 104 0.54 -7.77 -3.81
C PHE A 104 1.60 -8.52 -3.00
N HIS A 105 1.41 -8.65 -1.68
CA HIS A 105 2.38 -9.36 -0.84
C HIS A 105 2.47 -10.84 -1.24
N PRO A 106 3.66 -11.42 -1.50
CA PRO A 106 3.79 -12.81 -1.97
C PRO A 106 3.40 -13.87 -0.92
N LEU A 107 3.00 -13.48 0.30
CA LEU A 107 2.46 -14.41 1.29
C LEU A 107 1.04 -14.86 0.91
N PHE A 108 0.28 -14.03 0.19
CA PHE A 108 -1.03 -14.41 -0.32
C PHE A 108 -0.87 -15.55 -1.34
N GLY A 109 -1.32 -16.76 -0.96
CA GLY A 109 -1.15 -17.98 -1.75
C GLY A 109 0.14 -18.78 -1.44
N ALA A 110 0.90 -18.41 -0.41
CA ALA A 110 2.11 -19.12 0.02
C ALA A 110 1.99 -19.85 1.35
N LEU A 111 0.87 -19.70 2.07
CA LEU A 111 0.62 -20.34 3.38
C LEU A 111 -0.66 -21.20 3.37
N PRO A 112 -0.75 -22.28 2.56
CA PRO A 112 -1.99 -23.05 2.46
C PRO A 112 -2.41 -23.80 3.74
N GLY A 113 -1.50 -23.99 4.70
CA GLY A 113 -1.80 -24.57 6.01
C GLY A 113 -2.21 -23.54 7.07
N THR A 114 -2.22 -22.24 6.77
CA THR A 114 -2.37 -21.18 7.76
C THR A 114 -3.31 -20.07 7.25
N PRO A 115 -4.39 -19.75 7.98
CA PRO A 115 -5.27 -18.65 7.60
C PRO A 115 -4.54 -17.30 7.52
N ILE A 116 -4.68 -16.61 6.39
CA ILE A 116 -4.18 -15.24 6.20
C ILE A 116 -5.32 -14.24 6.38
N MET A 117 -5.06 -13.20 7.16
CA MET A 117 -5.93 -12.02 7.28
C MET A 117 -5.26 -10.84 6.56
N ALA A 118 -5.94 -10.20 5.62
CA ALA A 118 -5.39 -9.02 4.97
C ALA A 118 -5.43 -7.80 5.91
N GLU A 119 -4.34 -7.02 5.95
CA GLU A 119 -4.26 -5.73 6.62
C GLU A 119 -4.23 -4.62 5.56
N LEU A 120 -5.20 -3.71 5.62
CA LEU A 120 -5.31 -2.54 4.77
C LEU A 120 -5.14 -1.27 5.60
N GLN A 121 -4.53 -0.24 5.03
CA GLN A 121 -4.44 1.06 5.68
C GLN A 121 -5.57 1.97 5.20
N VAL A 122 -6.54 2.29 6.07
CA VAL A 122 -7.59 3.28 5.77
C VAL A 122 -7.07 4.68 6.01
N THR A 123 -6.25 4.86 7.06
CA THR A 123 -5.52 6.12 7.27
C THR A 123 -4.49 6.31 6.16
N GLN A 124 -4.36 7.54 5.68
CA GLN A 124 -3.59 7.85 4.49
C GLN A 124 -2.15 8.24 4.83
N GLU A 125 -1.44 7.42 5.62
CA GLU A 125 -0.07 7.72 6.07
C GLU A 125 0.83 8.13 4.90
N TYR A 126 0.92 7.31 3.86
CA TYR A 126 1.71 7.56 2.65
C TYR A 126 0.91 8.15 1.48
N LEU A 127 -0.33 8.55 1.75
CA LEU A 127 -1.32 8.96 0.75
C LEU A 127 -1.85 10.38 1.03
N GLY A 128 -0.97 11.23 1.56
CA GLY A 128 -1.20 12.66 1.79
C GLY A 128 -2.04 12.98 3.03
N GLN A 129 -2.07 12.04 3.98
CA GLN A 129 -2.70 12.15 5.30
C GLN A 129 -4.13 12.69 5.18
N SER A 130 -4.53 13.61 6.06
CA SER A 130 -5.86 14.21 6.02
C SER A 130 -5.97 15.43 5.09
N THR A 131 -5.00 15.65 4.20
CA THR A 131 -4.98 16.79 3.27
C THR A 131 -5.35 16.38 1.85
N HIS A 132 -4.76 15.31 1.32
CA HIS A 132 -4.99 14.91 -0.06
C HIS A 132 -6.23 14.02 -0.18
N LEU A 133 -7.08 14.31 -1.16
CA LEU A 133 -8.16 13.41 -1.55
C LEU A 133 -7.54 12.21 -2.28
N VAL A 134 -7.65 11.03 -1.67
CA VAL A 134 -7.30 9.73 -2.27
C VAL A 134 -8.37 8.71 -1.88
N TYR A 135 -9.17 8.27 -2.85
CA TYR A 135 -10.14 7.20 -2.67
C TYR A 135 -9.45 5.84 -2.86
N LEU A 136 -9.50 4.98 -1.84
CA LEU A 136 -8.67 3.79 -1.71
C LEU A 136 -9.30 2.51 -2.29
N ALA A 137 -10.60 2.49 -2.56
CA ALA A 137 -11.25 1.30 -3.11
C ALA A 137 -10.60 0.78 -4.42
N PRO A 138 -10.18 1.63 -5.39
CA PRO A 138 -9.44 1.16 -6.56
C PRO A 138 -8.13 0.44 -6.21
N MET A 139 -7.39 0.92 -5.19
CA MET A 139 -6.14 0.28 -4.74
C MET A 139 -6.41 -1.07 -4.09
N TRP A 140 -7.42 -1.16 -3.22
CA TRP A 140 -7.77 -2.44 -2.59
C TRP A 140 -8.37 -3.42 -3.57
N LYS A 141 -9.05 -2.96 -4.62
CA LYS A 141 -9.51 -3.81 -5.71
C LYS A 141 -8.37 -4.34 -6.56
N GLU A 142 -7.40 -3.48 -6.91
CA GLU A 142 -6.15 -3.91 -7.57
C GLU A 142 -5.45 -5.03 -6.78
N PHE A 143 -5.46 -4.98 -5.44
CA PHE A 143 -4.93 -6.03 -4.57
C PHE A 143 -5.82 -7.28 -4.52
N LEU A 144 -7.09 -7.14 -4.13
CA LEU A 144 -8.01 -8.26 -3.92
C LEU A 144 -8.25 -9.08 -5.19
N ASP A 145 -8.20 -8.43 -6.36
CA ASP A 145 -8.41 -9.07 -7.65
C ASP A 145 -7.12 -9.63 -8.25
N ALA A 146 -5.97 -9.41 -7.59
CA ALA A 146 -4.68 -9.92 -8.05
C ALA A 146 -4.67 -11.45 -8.02
N ASP A 147 -4.49 -12.08 -9.18
CA ASP A 147 -4.33 -13.53 -9.28
C ASP A 147 -2.95 -13.95 -8.79
N THR A 148 -2.91 -14.73 -7.71
CA THR A 148 -1.67 -15.23 -7.10
C THR A 148 -1.13 -16.45 -7.84
N TYR A 149 -1.95 -17.10 -8.67
CA TYR A 149 -1.68 -18.39 -9.32
C TYR A 149 -1.32 -19.54 -8.35
N ALA A 150 -1.61 -19.40 -7.05
CA ALA A 150 -1.26 -20.40 -6.03
C ALA A 150 -1.85 -21.78 -6.30
N ARG A 151 -3.06 -21.86 -6.86
CA ARG A 151 -3.69 -23.10 -7.37
C ARG A 151 -4.07 -22.98 -8.85
N GLY A 152 -3.21 -22.33 -9.63
CA GLY A 152 -3.46 -22.02 -11.04
C GLY A 152 -4.31 -20.75 -11.24
N PRO A 153 -4.69 -20.44 -12.49
CA PRO A 153 -5.43 -19.23 -12.82
C PRO A 153 -6.74 -19.10 -12.04
N GLY A 154 -7.07 -17.88 -11.61
CA GLY A 154 -8.23 -17.54 -10.79
C GLY A 154 -8.00 -17.72 -9.29
N SER A 155 -6.75 -17.81 -8.82
CA SER A 155 -6.38 -17.88 -7.41
C SER A 155 -6.19 -16.47 -6.82
N THR A 156 -7.25 -15.66 -6.81
CA THR A 156 -7.14 -14.26 -6.40
C THR A 156 -6.79 -14.08 -4.93
N ALA A 157 -6.17 -12.95 -4.57
CA ALA A 157 -5.91 -12.61 -3.17
C ALA A 157 -7.20 -12.60 -2.33
N ALA A 158 -8.33 -12.17 -2.91
CA ALA A 158 -9.64 -12.27 -2.27
C ALA A 158 -10.00 -13.72 -1.87
N LYS A 159 -9.71 -14.72 -2.71
CA LYS A 159 -9.99 -16.13 -2.41
C LYS A 159 -9.08 -16.75 -1.36
N VAL A 160 -7.87 -16.20 -1.21
CA VAL A 160 -6.98 -16.52 -0.09
C VAL A 160 -7.58 -15.94 1.20
N VAL A 161 -7.98 -14.66 1.17
CA VAL A 161 -8.51 -13.94 2.34
C VAL A 161 -9.86 -14.48 2.80
N ASP A 162 -10.76 -14.82 1.87
CA ASP A 162 -12.08 -15.40 2.17
C ASP A 162 -12.05 -16.91 2.43
N GLY A 163 -10.85 -17.52 2.35
CA GLY A 163 -10.59 -18.92 2.65
C GLY A 163 -11.10 -19.92 1.61
N THR A 164 -11.77 -19.49 0.54
CA THR A 164 -12.32 -20.41 -0.47
C THR A 164 -11.26 -21.13 -1.29
N LEU A 165 -10.04 -20.59 -1.38
CA LEU A 165 -8.95 -21.23 -2.10
C LEU A 165 -8.37 -22.44 -1.36
N GLU A 166 -8.26 -22.38 -0.03
CA GLU A 166 -7.67 -23.43 0.80
C GLU A 166 -8.64 -24.14 1.76
N GLY A 167 -9.88 -23.69 1.86
CA GLY A 167 -10.92 -24.28 2.71
C GLY A 167 -10.89 -23.80 4.17
N HIS A 168 -10.35 -22.61 4.43
CA HIS A 168 -10.35 -22.01 5.77
C HIS A 168 -11.76 -21.53 6.14
N ARG A 169 -12.20 -21.84 7.37
CA ARG A 169 -13.53 -21.46 7.87
C ARG A 169 -13.54 -20.11 8.57
N GLN A 170 -12.47 -19.80 9.29
CA GLN A 170 -12.31 -18.50 9.92
C GLN A 170 -11.39 -17.66 9.04
N THR A 171 -11.85 -16.46 8.71
CA THR A 171 -11.26 -15.58 7.71
C THR A 171 -11.47 -14.13 8.15
N GLY A 172 -10.78 -13.18 7.53
CA GLY A 172 -11.03 -11.78 7.83
C GLY A 172 -10.11 -10.79 7.16
N MET A 173 -10.41 -9.51 7.40
CA MET A 173 -9.67 -8.38 6.88
C MET A 173 -9.67 -7.26 7.92
N ALA A 174 -8.49 -6.71 8.21
CA ALA A 174 -8.28 -5.63 9.15
C ALA A 174 -8.03 -4.30 8.43
N GLY A 175 -8.64 -3.22 8.91
CA GLY A 175 -8.42 -1.86 8.43
C GLY A 175 -7.77 -0.99 9.51
N VAL A 176 -6.59 -0.42 9.24
CA VAL A 176 -5.97 0.57 10.14
C VAL A 176 -6.77 1.87 10.06
N ALA A 177 -7.42 2.22 11.17
CA ALA A 177 -8.44 3.25 11.18
C ALA A 177 -7.95 4.66 10.82
N ASN A 178 -8.83 5.42 10.16
CA ASN A 178 -8.60 6.83 9.79
C ASN A 178 -9.46 7.82 10.60
N THR A 179 -10.06 7.37 11.70
CA THR A 179 -10.97 8.16 12.53
C THR A 179 -10.27 8.74 13.76
N GLY A 180 -10.68 9.94 14.17
CA GLY A 180 -10.25 10.62 15.40
C GLY A 180 -11.35 11.52 15.97
N SER A 181 -10.96 12.52 16.76
CA SER A 181 -11.89 13.44 17.43
C SER A 181 -12.39 14.61 16.57
N ASP A 182 -11.95 14.71 15.31
CA ASP A 182 -12.43 15.74 14.37
C ASP A 182 -13.95 15.59 14.16
N THR A 183 -14.66 16.71 13.96
CA THR A 183 -16.12 16.70 13.80
C THR A 183 -16.60 15.79 12.66
N ASN A 184 -15.83 15.69 11.58
CA ASN A 184 -16.12 14.81 10.45
C ASN A 184 -15.45 13.43 10.57
N TRP A 185 -14.88 13.11 11.73
CA TRP A 185 -14.15 11.90 12.12
C TRP A 185 -12.82 11.68 11.41
N THR A 186 -12.74 11.93 10.11
CA THR A 186 -11.62 11.48 9.27
C THR A 186 -10.69 12.60 8.82
N GLY A 187 -10.86 13.81 9.36
CA GLY A 187 -10.13 15.02 8.98
C GLY A 187 -10.55 15.55 7.61
N HIS A 188 -10.44 14.74 6.56
CA HIS A 188 -10.94 15.05 5.21
C HIS A 188 -12.31 14.39 4.98
N ASP A 189 -13.30 15.14 4.47
CA ASP A 189 -14.66 14.59 4.26
C ASP A 189 -14.69 13.37 3.31
N PHE A 190 -13.88 13.38 2.26
CA PHE A 190 -13.72 12.25 1.35
C PHE A 190 -13.03 11.03 1.98
N ALA A 191 -12.29 11.18 3.07
CA ALA A 191 -11.69 10.03 3.75
C ALA A 191 -12.75 9.17 4.46
N GLN A 192 -13.97 9.67 4.69
CA GLN A 192 -15.11 8.86 5.12
C GLN A 192 -15.47 7.78 4.09
N ALA A 193 -15.30 8.09 2.79
CA ALA A 193 -15.52 7.13 1.72
C ALA A 193 -14.57 5.93 1.80
N ASN A 194 -13.36 6.13 2.33
CA ASN A 194 -12.39 5.04 2.52
C ASN A 194 -12.79 4.12 3.67
N TRP A 195 -13.30 4.68 4.78
CA TRP A 195 -13.86 3.89 5.88
C TRP A 195 -15.07 3.08 5.41
N TYR A 196 -15.97 3.73 4.66
CA TYR A 196 -17.11 3.06 4.04
C TYR A 196 -16.67 1.94 3.09
N ALA A 197 -15.76 2.22 2.16
CA ALA A 197 -15.26 1.25 1.19
C ALA A 197 -14.57 0.05 1.84
N TYR A 198 -13.83 0.25 2.93
CA TYR A 198 -13.24 -0.84 3.70
C TYR A 198 -14.34 -1.77 4.20
N GLY A 199 -15.38 -1.23 4.85
CA GLY A 199 -16.51 -2.04 5.34
C GLY A 199 -17.23 -2.79 4.22
N ARG A 200 -17.46 -2.14 3.06
CA ARG A 200 -18.10 -2.78 1.91
C ARG A 200 -17.26 -3.92 1.33
N LEU A 201 -15.95 -3.73 1.19
CA LEU A 201 -15.06 -4.76 0.63
C LEU A 201 -14.72 -5.88 1.61
N ALA A 202 -14.71 -5.59 2.91
CA ALA A 202 -14.63 -6.62 3.94
C ALA A 202 -15.90 -7.49 3.97
N TRP A 203 -17.06 -6.92 3.63
CA TRP A 203 -18.32 -7.65 3.49
C TRP A 203 -18.38 -8.47 2.19
N ASP A 204 -18.07 -7.85 1.05
CA ASP A 204 -18.09 -8.49 -0.26
C ASP A 204 -16.94 -7.93 -1.13
N PRO A 205 -15.85 -8.70 -1.30
CA PRO A 205 -14.72 -8.25 -2.09
C PRO A 205 -15.02 -8.21 -3.60
N SER A 206 -16.16 -8.72 -4.08
CA SER A 206 -16.54 -8.68 -5.49
C SER A 206 -17.16 -7.34 -5.94
N LEU A 207 -17.52 -6.47 -4.99
CA LEU A 207 -18.06 -5.15 -5.28
C LEU A 207 -17.06 -4.28 -6.05
N THR A 208 -17.56 -3.39 -6.91
CA THR A 208 -16.71 -2.47 -7.67
C THR A 208 -16.44 -1.19 -6.90
N ALA A 209 -15.24 -0.61 -7.11
CA ALA A 209 -14.89 0.69 -6.53
C ALA A 209 -15.87 1.81 -6.94
N GLU A 210 -16.37 1.75 -8.18
CA GLU A 210 -17.39 2.67 -8.73
C GLU A 210 -18.75 2.51 -8.04
N GLY A 211 -19.22 1.28 -7.84
CA GLY A 211 -20.49 1.02 -7.15
C GLY A 211 -20.44 1.51 -5.69
N ILE A 212 -19.35 1.23 -4.98
CA ILE A 212 -19.15 1.70 -3.61
C ILE A 212 -19.11 3.23 -3.54
N ALA A 213 -18.45 3.89 -4.50
CA ALA A 213 -18.42 5.35 -4.57
C ALA A 213 -19.84 5.91 -4.78
N ASP A 214 -20.62 5.32 -5.70
CA ASP A 214 -22.00 5.73 -5.95
C ASP A 214 -22.89 5.62 -4.71
N GLU A 215 -22.79 4.52 -3.97
CA GLU A 215 -23.52 4.33 -2.70
C GLU A 215 -23.17 5.44 -1.71
N TRP A 216 -21.88 5.64 -1.45
CA TRP A 216 -21.42 6.63 -0.47
C TRP A 216 -21.78 8.07 -0.87
N ILE A 217 -21.64 8.43 -2.15
CA ILE A 217 -21.94 9.79 -2.63
C ILE A 217 -23.42 10.11 -2.45
N ARG A 218 -24.31 9.15 -2.75
CA ARG A 218 -25.76 9.34 -2.60
C ARG A 218 -26.18 9.49 -1.15
N MET A 219 -25.51 8.79 -0.23
CA MET A 219 -25.76 8.87 1.21
C MET A 219 -25.20 10.17 1.82
N THR A 220 -24.11 10.71 1.27
CA THR A 220 -23.32 11.77 1.91
C THR A 220 -23.55 13.16 1.30
N TRP A 221 -23.71 13.24 -0.02
CA TRP A 221 -23.71 14.51 -0.76
C TRP A 221 -25.04 14.82 -1.44
N SER A 222 -25.48 13.96 -2.37
CA SER A 222 -26.66 14.21 -3.19
C SER A 222 -27.04 12.99 -4.01
N SER A 223 -28.33 12.84 -4.32
CA SER A 223 -28.83 11.85 -5.29
C SER A 223 -28.93 12.38 -6.72
N ALA A 224 -28.63 13.67 -6.94
CA ALA A 224 -28.75 14.32 -8.25
C ALA A 224 -27.69 13.77 -9.23
N PRO A 225 -28.08 13.25 -10.41
CA PRO A 225 -27.17 12.48 -11.29
C PRO A 225 -25.88 13.22 -11.66
N GLU A 226 -25.95 14.51 -11.95
CA GLU A 226 -24.80 15.32 -12.34
C GLU A 226 -23.83 15.58 -11.18
N VAL A 227 -24.34 15.69 -9.94
CA VAL A 227 -23.49 15.82 -8.74
C VAL A 227 -22.80 14.48 -8.45
N VAL A 228 -23.55 13.38 -8.52
CA VAL A 228 -23.00 12.03 -8.33
C VAL A 228 -21.88 11.75 -9.34
N ALA A 229 -22.14 12.01 -10.62
CA ALA A 229 -21.15 11.79 -11.68
C ALA A 229 -19.87 12.63 -11.48
N ALA A 230 -20.01 13.91 -11.15
CA ALA A 230 -18.86 14.80 -10.94
C ALA A 230 -18.00 14.38 -9.73
N ILE A 231 -18.64 14.04 -8.61
CA ILE A 231 -17.93 13.59 -7.40
C ILE A 231 -17.26 12.24 -7.63
N ARG A 232 -17.96 11.31 -8.30
CA ARG A 232 -17.41 10.00 -8.63
C ARG A 232 -16.17 10.09 -9.53
N ASP A 233 -16.19 10.98 -10.54
CA ASP A 233 -15.02 11.21 -11.41
C ASP A 233 -13.79 11.63 -10.59
N ILE A 234 -13.95 12.59 -9.67
CA ILE A 234 -12.87 13.00 -8.77
C ILE A 234 -12.36 11.81 -7.95
N MET A 235 -13.26 11.07 -7.31
CA MET A 235 -12.90 9.93 -6.45
C MET A 235 -12.14 8.85 -7.23
N LEU A 236 -12.68 8.36 -8.34
CA LEU A 236 -12.08 7.25 -9.08
C LEU A 236 -10.71 7.58 -9.69
N ARG A 237 -10.45 8.87 -9.96
CA ARG A 237 -9.18 9.33 -10.54
C ARG A 237 -8.14 9.72 -9.48
N SER A 238 -8.58 9.95 -8.24
CA SER A 238 -7.74 10.50 -7.16
C SER A 238 -6.53 9.63 -6.80
N ARG A 239 -6.69 8.30 -6.71
CA ARG A 239 -5.58 7.40 -6.37
C ARG A 239 -4.48 7.42 -7.43
N GLU A 240 -4.86 7.30 -8.71
CA GLU A 240 -3.85 7.27 -9.77
C GLU A 240 -3.20 8.65 -9.96
N ALA A 241 -3.95 9.74 -9.76
CA ALA A 241 -3.35 11.07 -9.71
C ALA A 241 -2.29 11.17 -8.61
N PHE A 242 -2.58 10.67 -7.40
CA PHE A 242 -1.61 10.63 -6.29
C PHE A 242 -0.36 9.82 -6.66
N VAL A 243 -0.52 8.63 -7.22
CA VAL A 243 0.62 7.82 -7.71
C VAL A 243 1.43 8.60 -8.75
N ASP A 244 0.76 9.21 -9.74
CA ASP A 244 1.37 9.96 -10.84
C ASP A 244 2.26 11.11 -10.35
N TYR A 245 1.80 11.93 -9.39
CA TYR A 245 2.60 13.04 -8.86
C TYR A 245 3.52 12.68 -7.68
N THR A 246 3.52 11.45 -7.17
CA THR A 246 4.41 11.08 -6.04
C THR A 246 5.44 10.01 -6.40
N MET A 247 5.01 8.88 -6.96
CA MET A 247 5.86 7.72 -7.16
C MET A 247 5.29 6.76 -8.22
N PRO A 248 5.28 7.15 -9.50
CA PRO A 248 4.77 6.34 -10.60
C PRO A 248 5.76 5.24 -11.02
N LEU A 249 5.35 4.39 -11.97
CA LEU A 249 6.21 3.40 -12.64
C LEU A 249 6.82 2.32 -11.72
N GLY A 250 6.28 2.16 -10.51
CA GLY A 250 6.80 1.25 -9.48
C GLY A 250 7.85 1.87 -8.59
N LEU A 251 8.08 3.20 -8.66
CA LEU A 251 8.78 3.94 -7.62
C LEU A 251 7.98 3.89 -6.31
N HIS A 252 8.69 4.03 -5.21
CA HIS A 252 8.11 4.10 -3.87
C HIS A 252 9.11 4.72 -2.89
N HIS A 253 8.65 5.01 -1.67
CA HIS A 253 9.49 5.47 -0.57
C HIS A 253 10.22 6.80 -0.84
N LEU A 254 9.70 7.65 -1.74
CA LEU A 254 10.27 8.96 -2.08
C LEU A 254 9.87 10.07 -1.09
N ILE A 255 9.54 9.70 0.14
CA ILE A 255 8.89 10.54 1.14
C ILE A 255 9.80 10.77 2.35
N GLY A 256 9.63 11.92 3.00
CA GLY A 256 10.32 12.30 4.22
C GLY A 256 9.96 11.42 5.41
N GLY A 257 10.72 11.54 6.51
CA GLY A 257 10.42 10.83 7.76
C GLY A 257 9.11 11.28 8.43
N ASP A 258 8.48 12.35 7.94
CA ASP A 258 7.13 12.78 8.30
C ASP A 258 6.02 12.02 7.54
N HIS A 259 6.42 11.18 6.58
CA HIS A 259 5.53 10.48 5.64
C HIS A 259 4.55 11.44 4.93
N TYR A 260 4.97 12.68 4.64
CA TYR A 260 4.14 13.68 3.96
C TYR A 260 4.83 14.34 2.76
N ALA A 261 6.04 14.87 2.97
CA ALA A 261 6.72 15.72 1.99
C ALA A 261 7.65 14.91 1.07
N PRO A 262 7.89 15.36 -0.18
CA PRO A 262 8.84 14.71 -1.08
C PRO A 262 10.27 14.82 -0.54
N MET A 263 10.93 13.67 -0.35
CA MET A 263 12.33 13.61 0.07
C MET A 263 13.06 12.45 -0.63
N PRO A 264 13.23 12.51 -1.97
CA PRO A 264 13.85 11.43 -2.73
C PRO A 264 15.33 11.21 -2.36
N GLU A 265 15.99 12.21 -1.76
CA GLU A 265 17.34 12.10 -1.21
C GLU A 265 17.40 11.48 0.19
N ASN A 266 16.27 11.12 0.80
CA ASN A 266 16.21 10.66 2.19
C ASN A 266 17.19 9.51 2.45
N THR A 267 18.08 9.72 3.42
CA THR A 267 18.99 8.72 3.99
C THR A 267 18.73 8.62 5.49
N ASP A 268 18.17 7.50 5.92
CA ASP A 268 17.93 7.22 7.34
C ASP A 268 19.22 6.65 7.97
N PRO A 269 19.79 7.30 8.99
CA PRO A 269 21.06 6.89 9.60
C PRO A 269 20.93 5.59 10.41
N ARG A 270 19.71 5.18 10.77
CA ARG A 270 19.49 3.98 11.59
C ARG A 270 19.55 2.73 10.74
N ARG A 271 18.95 2.77 9.54
CA ARG A 271 18.86 1.62 8.63
C ARG A 271 18.71 2.06 7.16
N ALA A 272 19.47 1.42 6.27
CA ALA A 272 19.42 1.72 4.84
C ALA A 272 18.05 1.45 4.21
N ASP A 273 17.33 0.42 4.67
CA ASP A 273 16.00 0.03 4.19
C ASP A 273 14.86 0.97 4.65
N TRP A 274 15.19 2.06 5.35
CA TRP A 274 14.30 3.20 5.64
C TRP A 274 14.67 4.45 4.82
N SER A 275 15.58 4.30 3.86
CA SER A 275 16.05 5.40 2.99
C SER A 275 15.37 5.34 1.62
N ALA A 276 15.04 6.49 1.04
CA ALA A 276 14.53 6.57 -0.33
C ALA A 276 15.56 6.04 -1.35
N THR A 277 16.83 6.40 -1.14
CA THR A 277 17.96 6.07 -2.03
C THR A 277 18.23 4.58 -2.14
N TYR A 278 17.92 3.81 -1.11
CA TYR A 278 18.03 2.34 -1.10
C TYR A 278 17.11 1.69 -2.14
N TYR A 279 15.92 2.27 -2.34
CA TYR A 279 14.89 1.72 -3.23
C TYR A 279 15.03 2.20 -4.66
N HIS A 280 15.11 3.51 -4.88
CA HIS A 280 15.09 4.03 -6.24
C HIS A 280 16.43 3.84 -6.96
N ARG A 281 17.57 3.77 -6.24
CA ARG A 281 18.93 3.51 -6.79
C ARG A 281 19.26 4.28 -8.07
N ALA A 282 18.91 5.57 -8.08
CA ALA A 282 19.05 6.42 -9.26
C ALA A 282 20.48 6.95 -9.38
N ASP A 283 21.06 6.78 -10.57
CA ASP A 283 22.37 7.28 -10.96
C ASP A 283 22.35 7.75 -12.43
N ALA A 284 23.51 8.07 -13.01
CA ALA A 284 23.61 8.55 -14.38
C ALA A 284 23.20 7.50 -15.43
N SER A 285 23.27 6.21 -15.09
CA SER A 285 22.97 5.10 -16.00
C SER A 285 21.48 4.74 -16.01
N GLY A 286 20.79 4.88 -14.88
CA GLY A 286 19.39 4.47 -14.76
C GLY A 286 18.77 4.63 -13.37
N ILE A 287 17.63 3.97 -13.17
CA ILE A 287 16.83 3.99 -11.95
C ILE A 287 16.09 2.66 -11.77
N GLY A 288 15.74 2.33 -10.53
CA GLY A 288 14.91 1.20 -10.14
C GLY A 288 15.67 0.16 -9.30
N PHE A 289 15.00 -0.90 -8.88
CA PHE A 289 15.62 -1.95 -8.08
C PHE A 289 15.57 -3.28 -8.84
N ASP A 290 16.73 -3.83 -9.23
CA ASP A 290 16.81 -5.18 -9.76
C ASP A 290 16.42 -6.21 -8.69
N ARG A 291 15.19 -6.71 -8.82
CA ARG A 291 14.62 -7.81 -8.01
C ARG A 291 14.39 -9.07 -8.86
N THR A 292 15.00 -9.13 -10.03
CA THR A 292 15.08 -10.34 -10.84
C THR A 292 16.02 -11.36 -10.21
N ARG A 293 16.17 -12.54 -10.81
CA ARG A 293 17.14 -13.56 -10.41
C ARG A 293 18.60 -13.07 -10.41
N ALA A 294 18.92 -12.06 -11.20
CA ALA A 294 20.26 -11.47 -11.25
C ALA A 294 20.50 -10.48 -10.10
N GLY A 295 19.44 -9.89 -9.56
CA GLY A 295 19.46 -8.95 -8.44
C GLY A 295 19.09 -9.61 -7.11
N SER A 296 18.09 -9.07 -6.42
CA SER A 296 17.67 -9.60 -5.10
C SER A 296 16.91 -10.92 -5.16
N ASP A 297 16.44 -11.35 -6.34
CA ASP A 297 15.58 -12.52 -6.56
C ASP A 297 14.24 -12.48 -5.80
N ALA A 298 13.73 -11.29 -5.45
CA ALA A 298 12.40 -11.18 -4.83
C ALA A 298 11.29 -11.66 -5.78
N VAL A 299 11.48 -11.55 -7.11
CA VAL A 299 10.52 -12.04 -8.09
C VAL A 299 10.24 -13.55 -7.96
N SER A 300 11.22 -14.33 -7.47
CA SER A 300 11.06 -15.78 -7.28
C SER A 300 10.12 -16.17 -6.14
N GLN A 301 9.69 -15.20 -5.31
CA GLN A 301 8.64 -15.42 -4.30
C GLN A 301 7.24 -15.49 -4.90
N TYR A 302 7.07 -15.07 -6.16
CA TYR A 302 5.80 -15.17 -6.89
C TYR A 302 5.71 -16.48 -7.69
N ARG A 303 4.49 -16.93 -7.98
CA ARG A 303 4.22 -18.11 -8.80
C ARG A 303 4.26 -17.78 -10.29
N SER A 304 4.39 -18.82 -11.11
CA SER A 304 4.22 -18.69 -12.56
C SER A 304 2.76 -18.40 -12.89
N PRO A 305 2.44 -17.54 -13.87
CA PRO A 305 3.33 -16.86 -14.81
C PRO A 305 3.89 -15.53 -14.31
N LEU A 306 3.46 -15.02 -13.16
CA LEU A 306 3.87 -13.70 -12.67
C LEU A 306 5.38 -13.59 -12.46
N ARG A 307 6.00 -14.65 -11.92
CA ARG A 307 7.45 -14.69 -11.76
C ARG A 307 8.17 -14.44 -13.08
N GLU A 308 7.76 -15.10 -14.16
CA GLU A 308 8.38 -14.93 -15.47
C GLU A 308 8.02 -13.57 -16.09
N GLN A 309 6.74 -13.17 -16.04
CA GLN A 309 6.27 -11.90 -16.58
C GLN A 309 6.90 -10.68 -15.90
N TRP A 310 7.10 -10.73 -14.58
CA TRP A 310 7.67 -9.63 -13.83
C TRP A 310 9.19 -9.65 -13.84
N ALA A 311 9.82 -10.79 -14.12
CA ALA A 311 11.27 -10.90 -14.31
C ALA A 311 11.73 -10.44 -15.69
N ASP A 312 10.83 -10.26 -16.66
CA ASP A 312 11.16 -9.75 -17.99
C ASP A 312 10.67 -8.29 -18.13
N PRO A 313 11.57 -7.32 -18.36
CA PRO A 313 11.21 -5.92 -18.48
C PRO A 313 10.30 -5.63 -19.69
N ALA A 314 10.23 -6.51 -20.69
CA ALA A 314 9.30 -6.37 -21.83
C ALA A 314 7.85 -6.72 -21.47
N THR A 315 7.64 -7.62 -20.50
CA THR A 315 6.31 -8.13 -20.15
C THR A 315 5.80 -7.60 -18.80
N VAL A 316 6.67 -7.14 -17.92
CA VAL A 316 6.28 -6.51 -16.64
C VAL A 316 5.34 -5.32 -16.89
N PRO A 317 4.25 -5.16 -16.11
CA PRO A 317 3.45 -3.94 -16.17
C PRO A 317 4.31 -2.72 -15.83
N GLU A 318 4.23 -1.66 -16.64
CA GLU A 318 5.07 -0.45 -16.43
C GLU A 318 4.87 0.18 -15.07
N ARG A 319 3.65 0.08 -14.50
CA ARG A 319 3.33 0.50 -13.13
C ARG A 319 4.10 -0.24 -12.03
N LEU A 320 4.83 -1.31 -12.35
CA LEU A 320 5.70 -2.10 -11.47
C LEU A 320 7.13 -2.23 -12.03
N LEU A 321 7.47 -1.54 -13.12
CA LEU A 321 8.77 -1.71 -13.79
C LEU A 321 9.93 -1.44 -12.84
N LEU A 322 9.93 -0.27 -12.19
CA LEU A 322 11.01 0.17 -11.31
C LEU A 322 10.99 -0.54 -9.95
N TRP A 323 9.94 -1.31 -9.67
CA TRP A 323 9.91 -2.21 -8.53
C TRP A 323 10.76 -3.46 -8.76
N PHE A 324 10.78 -4.00 -9.99
CA PHE A 324 11.47 -5.26 -10.30
C PHE A 324 12.76 -5.09 -11.09
N HIS A 325 12.97 -3.95 -11.73
CA HIS A 325 14.08 -3.72 -12.64
C HIS A 325 14.79 -2.41 -12.32
N HIS A 326 16.13 -2.43 -12.41
CA HIS A 326 16.92 -1.23 -12.66
C HIS A 326 17.11 -1.10 -14.17
N VAL A 327 16.71 0.02 -14.76
CA VAL A 327 16.69 0.23 -16.20
C VAL A 327 17.25 1.60 -16.59
N SER A 328 17.79 1.67 -17.80
CA SER A 328 18.34 2.91 -18.34
C SER A 328 17.27 3.99 -18.55
N TRP A 329 17.67 5.25 -18.34
CA TRP A 329 16.85 6.43 -18.63
C TRP A 329 16.35 6.51 -20.08
N ASP A 330 17.10 5.93 -21.02
CA ASP A 330 16.79 5.97 -22.46
C ASP A 330 15.94 4.78 -22.91
N ARG A 331 15.53 3.89 -21.99
CA ARG A 331 14.62 2.78 -22.30
C ARG A 331 13.33 3.31 -22.93
N THR A 332 12.96 2.80 -24.10
CA THR A 332 11.66 3.10 -24.71
C THR A 332 10.52 2.40 -23.95
N MET A 333 9.56 3.19 -23.49
CA MET A 333 8.34 2.76 -22.83
C MET A 333 7.26 2.41 -23.88
N ARG A 334 6.15 1.77 -23.47
CA ARG A 334 5.03 1.39 -24.35
C ARG A 334 4.39 2.61 -25.04
N SER A 335 4.49 3.78 -24.43
CA SER A 335 4.05 5.06 -25.01
C SER A 335 4.92 5.54 -26.18
N GLY A 336 6.10 4.94 -26.38
CA GLY A 336 7.15 5.41 -27.30
C GLY A 336 8.08 6.46 -26.70
N ARG A 337 7.81 6.96 -25.49
CA ARG A 337 8.71 7.88 -24.77
C ARG A 337 9.92 7.13 -24.20
N THR A 338 10.99 7.85 -23.90
CA THR A 338 12.05 7.32 -23.03
C THR A 338 11.51 7.18 -21.59
N LEU A 339 12.15 6.37 -20.75
CA LEU A 339 11.80 6.25 -19.34
C LEU A 339 11.84 7.61 -18.64
N TRP A 340 12.83 8.44 -18.96
CA TRP A 340 12.93 9.80 -18.43
C TRP A 340 11.71 10.65 -18.81
N ASP A 341 11.35 10.67 -20.09
CA ASP A 341 10.21 11.46 -20.57
C ASP A 341 8.87 10.91 -20.05
N GLU A 342 8.75 9.60 -19.89
CA GLU A 342 7.57 8.96 -19.29
C GLU A 342 7.44 9.34 -17.81
N LEU A 343 8.54 9.35 -17.06
CA LEU A 343 8.58 9.79 -15.67
C LEU A 343 8.11 11.24 -15.56
N VAL A 344 8.69 12.16 -16.34
CA VAL A 344 8.29 13.58 -16.37
C VAL A 344 6.82 13.74 -16.76
N TRP A 345 6.34 12.94 -17.72
CA TRP A 345 4.94 12.94 -18.13
C TRP A 345 4.01 12.54 -16.99
N HIS A 346 4.30 11.47 -16.24
CA HIS A 346 3.50 11.06 -15.08
C HIS A 346 3.41 12.17 -14.03
N TYR A 347 4.54 12.73 -13.58
CA TYR A 347 4.50 13.80 -12.57
C TYR A 347 3.76 15.05 -13.06
N THR A 348 3.92 15.41 -14.33
CA THR A 348 3.21 16.55 -14.92
C THR A 348 1.70 16.29 -15.00
N ARG A 349 1.31 15.10 -15.45
CA ARG A 349 -0.09 14.67 -15.55
C ARG A 349 -0.74 14.62 -14.17
N GLY A 350 -0.09 14.00 -13.17
CA GLY A 350 -0.60 13.91 -11.81
C GLY A 350 -0.86 15.29 -11.19
N ALA A 351 0.10 16.22 -11.33
CA ALA A 351 -0.07 17.59 -10.85
C ALA A 351 -1.23 18.31 -11.57
N GLY A 352 -1.38 18.08 -12.88
CA GLY A 352 -2.52 18.58 -13.65
C GLY A 352 -3.86 18.02 -13.20
N GLU A 353 -3.93 16.73 -12.87
CA GLU A 353 -5.14 16.10 -12.33
C GLU A 353 -5.53 16.64 -10.95
N ALA A 354 -4.55 16.84 -10.06
CA ALA A 354 -4.80 17.44 -8.76
C ALA A 354 -5.42 18.84 -8.89
N ARG A 355 -4.91 19.66 -9.82
CA ARG A 355 -5.50 20.96 -10.14
C ARG A 355 -6.91 20.83 -10.73
N ALA A 356 -7.13 19.86 -11.61
CA ALA A 356 -8.45 19.64 -12.20
C ALA A 356 -9.50 19.21 -11.16
N PHE A 357 -9.11 18.52 -10.09
CA PHE A 357 -10.04 18.20 -8.98
C PHE A 357 -10.55 19.46 -8.29
N GLU A 358 -9.68 20.44 -8.02
CA GLU A 358 -10.07 21.74 -7.46
C GLU A 358 -11.08 22.47 -8.36
N GLU A 359 -10.86 22.45 -9.67
CA GLU A 359 -11.75 23.08 -10.66
C GLU A 359 -13.12 22.40 -10.73
N ARG A 360 -13.14 21.06 -10.80
CA ARG A 360 -14.38 20.27 -10.80
C ARG A 360 -15.17 20.46 -9.51
N TRP A 361 -14.51 20.45 -8.36
CA TRP A 361 -15.16 20.69 -7.07
C TRP A 361 -15.68 22.13 -6.95
N THR A 362 -14.94 23.12 -7.46
CA THR A 362 -15.38 24.52 -7.50
C THR A 362 -16.69 24.67 -8.27
N ALA A 363 -16.87 23.95 -9.38
CA ALA A 363 -18.08 23.96 -10.19
C ALA A 363 -19.33 23.39 -9.46
N LEU A 364 -19.14 22.65 -8.36
CA LEU A 364 -20.23 22.11 -7.54
C LEU A 364 -20.76 23.12 -6.48
N ARG A 365 -20.26 24.35 -6.47
CA ARG A 365 -20.75 25.41 -5.56
C ARG A 365 -22.27 25.56 -5.67
N GLY A 366 -22.95 25.52 -4.54
CA GLY A 366 -24.42 25.61 -4.47
C GLY A 366 -25.17 24.34 -4.88
N ARG A 367 -24.46 23.27 -5.26
CA ARG A 367 -25.01 21.91 -5.50
C ARG A 367 -24.76 20.95 -4.33
N VAL A 368 -23.85 21.33 -3.44
CA VAL A 368 -23.61 20.72 -2.11
C VAL A 368 -23.64 21.82 -1.06
N ASP A 369 -23.73 21.48 0.23
CA ASP A 369 -23.76 22.49 1.30
C ASP A 369 -22.45 23.31 1.35
N THR A 370 -22.60 24.56 1.75
CA THR A 370 -21.51 25.55 1.72
C THR A 370 -20.35 25.19 2.63
N GLU A 371 -20.61 24.65 3.81
CA GLU A 371 -19.59 24.35 4.82
C GLU A 371 -18.63 23.28 4.32
N ARG A 372 -19.16 22.11 3.94
CA ARG A 372 -18.34 21.02 3.42
C ARG A 372 -17.75 21.33 2.05
N HIS A 373 -18.45 22.12 1.21
CA HIS A 373 -17.88 22.63 -0.04
C HIS A 373 -16.57 23.38 0.20
N GLN A 374 -16.58 24.34 1.12
CA GLN A 374 -15.43 25.17 1.44
C GLN A 374 -14.30 24.37 2.10
N ALA A 375 -14.64 23.47 3.04
CA ALA A 375 -13.67 22.61 3.71
C ALA A 375 -12.90 21.73 2.72
N VAL A 376 -13.62 21.05 1.81
CA VAL A 376 -13.00 20.24 0.76
C VAL A 376 -12.22 21.11 -0.22
N LEU A 377 -12.75 22.26 -0.64
CA LEU A 377 -12.08 23.13 -1.60
C LEU A 377 -10.74 23.63 -1.08
N ALA A 378 -10.64 24.00 0.20
CA ALA A 378 -9.39 24.42 0.82
C ALA A 378 -8.32 23.31 0.78
N LYS A 379 -8.73 22.05 1.01
CA LYS A 379 -7.84 20.89 0.94
C LYS A 379 -7.43 20.55 -0.48
N LEU A 380 -8.35 20.61 -1.45
CA LEU A 380 -8.03 20.42 -2.86
C LEU A 380 -7.07 21.49 -3.39
N HIS A 381 -7.24 22.75 -2.96
CA HIS A 381 -6.31 23.82 -3.29
C HIS A 381 -4.89 23.52 -2.76
N ARG A 382 -4.80 23.08 -1.49
CA ARG A 382 -3.53 22.67 -0.89
C ARG A 382 -2.92 21.46 -1.61
N GLN A 383 -3.73 20.44 -1.91
CA GLN A 383 -3.33 19.25 -2.67
C GLN A 383 -2.79 19.62 -4.06
N ALA A 384 -3.41 20.55 -4.77
CA ALA A 384 -2.94 21.01 -6.08
C ALA A 384 -1.57 21.72 -5.97
N ALA A 385 -1.39 22.58 -4.96
CA ALA A 385 -0.12 23.25 -4.70
C ALA A 385 0.99 22.25 -4.31
N GLU A 386 0.68 21.30 -3.43
CA GLU A 386 1.63 20.28 -2.96
C GLU A 386 1.96 19.26 -4.07
N ALA A 387 1.01 18.90 -4.94
CA ALA A 387 1.26 18.05 -6.10
C ALA A 387 2.26 18.71 -7.09
N ALA A 388 2.18 20.03 -7.28
CA ALA A 388 3.17 20.76 -8.07
C ALA A 388 4.56 20.76 -7.40
N GLN A 389 4.61 20.92 -6.07
CA GLN A 389 5.87 20.84 -5.32
C GLN A 389 6.50 19.44 -5.40
N TRP A 390 5.69 18.39 -5.28
CA TRP A 390 6.13 17.01 -5.49
C TRP A 390 6.73 16.82 -6.88
N ARG A 391 6.01 17.20 -7.96
CA ARG A 391 6.54 17.14 -9.33
C ARG A 391 7.89 17.85 -9.44
N ASP A 392 7.98 19.10 -9.00
CA ASP A 392 9.17 19.92 -9.19
C ASP A 392 10.37 19.37 -8.41
N LYS A 393 10.16 18.95 -7.17
CA LYS A 393 11.19 18.35 -6.32
C LYS A 393 11.71 17.04 -6.90
N ILE A 394 10.82 16.12 -7.26
CA ILE A 394 11.22 14.78 -7.71
C ILE A 394 11.86 14.84 -9.11
N VAL A 395 11.25 15.56 -10.05
CA VAL A 395 11.81 15.72 -11.40
C VAL A 395 13.16 16.43 -11.34
N GLY A 396 13.29 17.49 -10.53
CA GLY A 396 14.56 18.20 -10.34
C GLY A 396 15.65 17.29 -9.78
N TYR A 397 15.33 16.49 -8.77
CA TYR A 397 16.26 15.54 -8.18
C TYR A 397 16.74 14.48 -9.18
N PHE A 398 15.82 13.81 -9.89
CA PHE A 398 16.20 12.75 -10.82
C PHE A 398 16.90 13.29 -12.07
N ARG A 399 16.60 14.52 -12.50
CA ARG A 399 17.38 15.20 -13.56
C ARG A 399 18.84 15.31 -13.16
N ALA A 400 19.12 15.80 -11.95
CA ALA A 400 20.48 15.93 -11.45
C ALA A 400 21.19 14.57 -11.31
N ARG A 401 20.47 13.51 -10.93
CA ARG A 401 21.04 12.14 -10.89
C ARG A 401 21.39 11.61 -12.28
N ARG A 402 20.53 11.85 -13.27
CA ARG A 402 20.74 11.45 -14.66
C ARG A 402 21.93 12.20 -15.30
N GLU A 403 22.06 13.49 -15.03
CA GLU A 403 23.14 14.32 -15.60
C GLU A 403 24.51 14.08 -14.93
N GLY A 404 24.53 13.43 -13.75
CA GLY A 404 25.73 13.23 -12.95
C GLY A 404 26.24 14.52 -12.29
N PRO A 405 27.32 14.47 -11.50
CA PRO A 405 27.99 15.70 -11.09
C PRO A 405 28.43 16.43 -12.36
N ALA A 406 28.06 17.71 -12.50
CA ALA A 406 28.59 18.56 -13.56
C ALA A 406 30.12 18.39 -13.56
N ALA A 407 30.69 18.01 -14.71
CA ALA A 407 32.14 18.00 -14.86
C ALA A 407 32.65 19.36 -14.36
N SER A 408 33.48 19.36 -13.31
CA SER A 408 34.12 20.59 -12.84
C SER A 408 34.71 21.28 -14.07
N PRO A 409 34.41 22.56 -14.32
CA PRO A 409 35.15 23.29 -15.33
C PRO A 409 36.62 23.20 -14.93
N ALA A 410 37.44 22.64 -15.82
CA ALA A 410 38.87 22.65 -15.64
C ALA A 410 39.27 24.10 -15.32
N ALA A 411 39.88 24.29 -14.15
CA ALA A 411 40.36 25.61 -13.75
C ALA A 411 41.35 26.12 -14.82
N PRO A 412 41.31 27.42 -15.15
CA PRO A 412 42.05 28.00 -16.26
C PRO A 412 43.58 27.85 -16.14
#